data_AF-A0A2T7TZK7-F1
#
_entry.id   AF-A0A2T7TZK7-F1
#
_cell.length_a   1.000
_cell.length_b   1.000
_cell.length_c   1.000
_cell.angle_alpha   90.00
_cell.angle_beta   90.00
_cell.angle_gamma   90.00
#
_symmetry.space_group_name_H-M   'P 1'
#
loop_
_entity.id
_entity.type
_entity.pdbx_description
1 polymer ?
#
loop_
_entity_poly.entity_id
_entity_poly.type
_entity_poly.pdbx_seq_one_letter_code
_entity_poly.pdbx_strand_id
1 'polypeptide(L)'
;MPLAQLPEMNMVIGSLRAAGAYGRGAVLWDSLGLHFNIDPPRLDAETVVAFLKAFLVLSDRLRRETTRGSLRRTLVLPPDYPQAYKRRVLDPDYWPDLTVLTEDYLAANPTRRRALDLLPLLAYFDEERVRSVLPHEKIGSRPVFHYRLPQAHLSDPTWSIMAGWERWLSVERLAASPDQLAAMGQIARSQDPS
;
A
#
# COMPACT_ATOMS: atom_id res chain seq x y z
N MET A 1 -15.76 -22.03 -10.02
CA MET A 1 -14.51 -22.06 -9.25
C MET A 1 -14.35 -23.47 -8.69
N PRO A 2 -13.40 -24.33 -9.12
CA PRO A 2 -13.10 -25.51 -8.34
C PRO A 2 -12.25 -25.09 -7.14
N LEU A 3 -12.70 -25.44 -5.93
CA LEU A 3 -12.07 -25.15 -4.64
C LEU A 3 -10.63 -25.72 -4.48
N ALA A 4 -10.10 -26.41 -5.49
CA ALA A 4 -8.89 -27.22 -5.40
C ALA A 4 -7.56 -26.42 -5.33
N GLN A 5 -7.54 -25.13 -5.68
CA GLN A 5 -6.30 -24.32 -5.72
C GLN A 5 -6.05 -23.48 -4.45
N LEU A 6 -6.99 -23.47 -3.51
CA LEU A 6 -6.86 -22.77 -2.22
C LEU A 6 -5.75 -23.33 -1.30
N PRO A 7 -5.49 -24.66 -1.24
CA PRO A 7 -4.44 -25.22 -0.40
C PRO A 7 -3.02 -24.83 -0.84
N GLU A 8 -2.77 -24.75 -2.15
CA GLU A 8 -1.45 -24.37 -2.70
C GLU A 8 -1.13 -22.91 -2.42
N MET A 9 -2.12 -22.02 -2.53
CA MET A 9 -1.98 -20.61 -2.15
C MET A 9 -1.67 -20.47 -0.65
N ASN A 10 -2.32 -21.27 0.19
CA ASN A 10 -2.05 -21.30 1.64
C ASN A 10 -0.64 -21.83 1.97
N MET A 11 -0.12 -22.79 1.20
CA MET A 11 1.27 -23.25 1.35
C MET A 11 2.28 -22.18 0.96
N VAL A 12 2.05 -21.44 -0.13
CA VAL A 12 2.91 -20.33 -0.54
C VAL A 12 2.95 -19.25 0.55
N ILE A 13 1.79 -18.88 1.10
CA ILE A 13 1.71 -17.92 2.21
C ILE A 13 2.39 -18.48 3.46
N GLY A 14 2.26 -19.78 3.74
CA GLY A 14 2.94 -20.48 4.83
C GLY A 14 4.47 -20.40 4.72
N SER A 15 5.02 -20.63 3.53
CA SER A 15 6.47 -20.54 3.28
C SER A 15 7.01 -19.10 3.43
N LEU A 16 6.18 -18.08 3.16
CA LEU A 16 6.56 -16.68 3.36
C LEU A 16 6.63 -16.27 4.82
N ARG A 17 5.80 -16.87 5.68
CA ARG A 17 5.89 -16.69 7.13
C ARG A 17 7.20 -17.25 7.69
N ALA A 18 7.67 -18.37 7.16
CA ALA A 18 8.92 -19.01 7.58
C ALA A 18 10.18 -18.20 7.19
N ALA A 19 10.09 -17.30 6.20
CA ALA A 19 11.21 -16.51 5.71
C ALA A 19 11.43 -15.17 6.44
N GLY A 20 10.75 -14.93 7.58
CA GLY A 20 11.05 -13.78 8.46
C GLY A 20 10.40 -12.46 8.06
N ALA A 21 9.28 -12.48 7.31
CA ALA A 21 8.47 -11.28 7.10
C ALA A 21 7.85 -10.82 8.42
N TYR A 22 8.02 -9.55 8.79
CA TYR A 22 7.51 -8.99 10.05
C TYR A 22 6.00 -8.66 10.03
N GLY A 23 5.34 -8.77 8.87
CA GLY A 23 3.89 -8.59 8.73
C GLY A 23 3.11 -9.88 8.94
N ARG A 24 2.21 -9.91 9.94
CA ARG A 24 1.11 -10.88 10.01
C ARG A 24 0.06 -10.54 8.94
N GLY A 25 0.43 -10.54 7.66
CA GLY A 25 -0.50 -10.21 6.57
C GLY A 25 -1.34 -11.40 6.13
N ALA A 26 -2.66 -11.21 5.98
CA ALA A 26 -3.53 -12.15 5.29
C ALA A 26 -3.65 -11.76 3.82
N VAL A 27 -3.31 -12.68 2.91
CA VAL A 27 -3.64 -12.54 1.49
C VAL A 27 -5.12 -12.88 1.34
N LEU A 28 -5.95 -11.87 1.11
CA LEU A 28 -7.39 -12.08 0.93
C LEU A 28 -7.72 -12.00 -0.56
N TRP A 29 -8.15 -13.15 -1.08
CA TRP A 29 -8.78 -13.25 -2.38
C TRP A 29 -10.28 -13.01 -2.19
N ASP A 30 -10.81 -11.96 -2.80
CA ASP A 30 -12.25 -11.80 -2.94
C ASP A 30 -12.58 -11.48 -4.41
N SER A 31 -13.84 -11.67 -4.76
CA SER A 31 -14.51 -11.37 -6.03
C SER A 31 -14.27 -9.97 -6.62
N LEU A 32 -13.58 -9.07 -5.89
CA LEU A 32 -13.37 -7.66 -6.22
C LEU A 32 -11.93 -7.31 -6.64
N GLY A 33 -10.99 -8.27 -6.63
CA GLY A 33 -9.61 -8.08 -7.08
C GLY A 33 -8.55 -8.46 -6.05
N LEU A 34 -7.31 -8.60 -6.53
CA LEU A 34 -6.18 -9.05 -5.73
C LEU A 34 -5.64 -7.92 -4.85
N HIS A 35 -5.48 -8.19 -3.56
CA HIS A 35 -4.89 -7.24 -2.61
C HIS A 35 -4.23 -7.99 -1.45
N PHE A 36 -3.30 -7.31 -0.78
CA PHE A 36 -2.80 -7.72 0.52
C PHE A 36 -3.45 -6.88 1.61
N ASN A 37 -3.85 -7.55 2.70
CA ASN A 37 -4.20 -6.90 3.95
C ASN A 37 -3.09 -7.23 4.94
N ILE A 38 -2.26 -6.24 5.24
CA ILE A 38 -1.02 -6.44 5.97
C ILE A 38 -1.14 -5.78 7.33
N ASP A 39 -1.01 -6.58 8.38
CA ASP A 39 -1.03 -6.09 9.75
C ASP A 39 0.13 -5.11 9.96
N PRO A 40 -0.14 -3.86 10.40
CA PRO A 40 0.90 -2.94 10.83
C PRO A 40 1.67 -3.53 12.02
N PRO A 41 2.99 -3.31 12.11
CA PRO A 41 3.76 -3.78 13.27
C PRO A 41 3.28 -3.09 14.57
N ARG A 42 2.79 -1.86 14.46
CA ARG A 42 2.18 -1.07 15.54
C ARG A 42 1.04 -0.21 14.97
N LEU A 43 0.04 0.07 15.79
CA LEU A 43 -1.11 0.90 15.44
C LEU A 43 -0.95 2.32 15.99
N ASP A 44 0.05 3.04 15.47
CA ASP A 44 0.35 4.44 15.84
C ASP A 44 0.70 5.29 14.62
N ALA A 45 0.69 6.62 14.81
CA ALA A 45 0.93 7.58 13.74
C ALA A 45 2.30 7.38 13.07
N GLU A 46 3.36 7.23 13.88
CA GLU A 46 4.73 7.08 13.42
C GLU A 46 4.87 5.90 12.46
N THR A 47 4.30 4.74 12.81
CA THR A 47 4.32 3.56 11.95
C THR A 47 3.57 3.79 10.64
N VAL A 48 2.37 4.36 10.69
CA VAL A 48 1.58 4.60 9.47
C VAL A 48 2.28 5.60 8.55
N VAL A 49 2.84 6.67 9.11
CA VAL A 49 3.60 7.68 8.36
C VAL A 49 4.86 7.06 7.73
N ALA A 50 5.62 6.26 8.46
CA ALA A 50 6.83 5.63 7.95
C ALA A 50 6.53 4.72 6.74
N PHE A 51 5.48 3.88 6.84
CA PHE A 51 5.06 3.00 5.76
C PHE A 51 4.50 3.77 4.56
N LEU A 52 3.71 4.83 4.80
CA LEU A 52 3.22 5.68 3.73
C LEU A 52 4.39 6.37 3.00
N LYS A 53 5.32 6.99 3.73
CA LYS A 53 6.53 7.60 3.14
C LYS A 53 7.30 6.58 2.31
N ALA A 54 7.58 5.39 2.87
CA ALA A 54 8.32 4.34 2.18
C ALA A 54 7.62 3.90 0.89
N PHE A 55 6.29 3.74 0.93
CA PHE A 55 5.49 3.42 -0.24
C PHE A 55 5.57 4.53 -1.30
N LEU A 56 5.45 5.80 -0.91
CA LEU A 56 5.50 6.94 -1.83
C LEU A 56 6.89 7.10 -2.46
N VAL A 57 7.97 6.94 -1.69
CA VAL A 57 9.35 6.90 -2.21
C VAL A 57 9.50 5.83 -3.28
N LEU A 58 8.96 4.64 -3.06
CA LEU A 58 9.09 3.51 -3.97
C LEU A 58 8.03 3.51 -5.09
N SER A 59 7.03 4.39 -5.04
CA SER A 59 5.81 4.31 -5.85
C SER A 59 6.09 4.20 -7.35
N ASP A 60 6.97 5.03 -7.90
CA ASP A 60 7.28 5.01 -9.34
C ASP A 60 7.96 3.70 -9.76
N ARG A 61 8.90 3.20 -8.95
CA ARG A 61 9.53 1.89 -9.18
C ARG A 61 8.51 0.77 -9.10
N LEU A 62 7.69 0.76 -8.05
CA LEU A 62 6.64 -0.25 -7.84
C LEU A 62 5.67 -0.27 -9.02
N ARG A 63 5.24 0.90 -9.51
CA ARG A 63 4.36 1.01 -10.68
C ARG A 63 5.03 0.44 -11.93
N ARG A 64 6.28 0.83 -12.24
CA ARG A 64 7.03 0.32 -13.41
C ARG A 64 7.23 -1.20 -13.37
N GLU A 65 7.62 -1.74 -12.23
CA GLU A 65 7.82 -3.18 -12.03
C GLU A 65 6.51 -3.96 -12.17
N THR A 66 5.43 -3.40 -11.61
CA THR A 66 4.09 -4.00 -11.69
C THR A 66 3.58 -4.07 -13.12
N THR A 67 3.82 -3.04 -13.93
CA THR A 67 3.36 -3.01 -15.33
C THR A 67 4.33 -3.72 -16.28
N ARG A 68 5.56 -4.00 -15.85
CA ARG A 68 6.66 -4.49 -16.69
C ARG A 68 6.82 -3.63 -17.97
N GLY A 69 6.61 -2.31 -17.84
CA GLY A 69 6.66 -1.35 -18.96
C GLY A 69 5.46 -1.38 -19.92
N SER A 70 4.42 -2.18 -19.67
CA SER A 70 3.24 -2.25 -20.54
C SER A 70 2.27 -1.11 -20.28
N LEU A 71 2.04 -0.26 -21.30
CA LEU A 71 1.05 0.82 -21.26
C LEU A 71 -0.36 0.30 -20.92
N ARG A 72 -0.76 -0.85 -21.51
CA ARG A 72 -2.06 -1.47 -21.24
C ARG A 72 -2.21 -1.86 -19.78
N ARG A 73 -1.14 -2.37 -19.16
CA ARG A 73 -1.13 -2.70 -17.72
C ARG A 73 -1.13 -1.45 -16.85
N THR A 74 -0.48 -0.37 -17.29
CA THR A 74 -0.51 0.92 -16.59
C THR A 74 -1.92 1.50 -16.50
N LEU A 75 -2.71 1.41 -17.57
CA LEU A 75 -4.08 1.95 -17.64
C LEU A 75 -5.06 1.28 -16.65
N VAL A 76 -4.77 0.06 -16.18
CA VAL A 76 -5.61 -0.66 -15.22
C VAL A 76 -5.12 -0.54 -13.78
N LEU A 77 -3.99 0.14 -13.54
CA LEU A 77 -3.53 0.40 -12.18
C LEU A 77 -4.41 1.45 -11.48
N PRO A 78 -4.53 1.39 -10.14
CA PRO A 78 -5.06 2.51 -9.38
C PRO A 78 -4.34 3.83 -9.74
N PRO A 79 -5.07 4.96 -9.85
CA PRO A 79 -4.47 6.27 -10.04
C PRO A 79 -3.36 6.55 -9.03
N ASP A 80 -2.29 7.18 -9.48
CA ASP A 80 -1.17 7.52 -8.61
C ASP A 80 -1.54 8.62 -7.61
N TYR A 81 -0.78 8.70 -6.52
CA TYR A 81 -0.93 9.78 -5.56
C TYR A 81 -0.64 11.14 -6.21
N PRO A 82 -1.38 12.20 -5.84
CA PRO A 82 -1.11 13.54 -6.36
C PRO A 82 0.31 13.99 -5.98
N GLN A 83 1.03 14.61 -6.91
CA GLN A 83 2.42 15.03 -6.67
C GLN A 83 2.53 16.00 -5.48
N ALA A 84 1.58 16.92 -5.33
CA ALA A 84 1.55 17.82 -4.17
C ALA A 84 1.45 17.07 -2.83
N TYR A 85 0.68 15.97 -2.79
CA TYR A 85 0.58 15.11 -1.61
C TYR A 85 1.86 14.31 -1.37
N LYS A 86 2.46 13.74 -2.43
CA LYS A 86 3.76 13.09 -2.33
C LYS A 86 4.81 14.03 -1.74
N ARG A 87 4.92 15.26 -2.27
CA ARG A 87 5.85 16.27 -1.76
C ARG A 87 5.61 16.56 -0.27
N ARG A 88 4.36 16.81 0.13
CA ARG A 88 4.00 17.04 1.54
C ARG A 88 4.45 15.89 2.44
N VAL A 89 4.07 14.65 2.12
CA VAL A 89 4.38 13.49 2.97
C VAL A 89 5.86 13.17 2.99
N LEU A 90 6.57 13.36 1.87
CA LEU A 90 8.00 13.10 1.77
C LEU A 90 8.87 14.20 2.40
N ASP A 91 8.27 15.25 2.98
CA ASP A 91 9.02 16.20 3.79
C ASP A 91 9.68 15.50 4.98
N PRO A 92 10.99 15.68 5.25
CA PRO A 92 11.65 15.09 6.41
C PRO A 92 10.92 15.36 7.73
N ASP A 93 10.29 16.54 7.85
CA ASP A 93 9.63 16.98 9.08
C ASP A 93 8.15 16.58 9.14
N TYR A 94 7.61 15.95 8.09
CA TYR A 94 6.22 15.46 8.09
C TYR A 94 6.08 14.19 8.93
N TRP A 95 5.81 14.37 10.23
CA TRP A 95 5.49 13.32 11.20
C TRP A 95 4.28 13.71 12.04
N PRO A 96 3.11 13.92 11.42
CA PRO A 96 1.90 14.32 12.13
C PRO A 96 1.37 13.21 13.05
N ASP A 97 0.45 13.58 13.94
CA ASP A 97 -0.41 12.60 14.60
C ASP A 97 -1.43 11.98 13.63
N LEU A 98 -2.21 11.00 14.12
CA LEU A 98 -3.22 10.30 13.31
C LEU A 98 -4.34 11.24 12.83
N THR A 99 -4.67 12.29 13.58
CA THR A 99 -5.71 13.24 13.20
C THR A 99 -5.30 14.02 11.96
N VAL A 100 -4.14 14.69 12.02
CA VAL A 100 -3.62 15.48 10.92
C VAL A 100 -3.29 14.59 9.71
N LEU A 101 -2.73 13.39 9.95
CA LEU A 101 -2.51 12.41 8.87
C LEU A 101 -3.81 12.05 8.14
N THR A 102 -4.90 11.83 8.89
CA THR A 102 -6.20 11.46 8.32
C THR A 102 -6.78 12.61 7.48
N GLU A 103 -6.75 13.82 8.01
CA GLU A 103 -7.25 15.02 7.32
C GLU A 103 -6.49 15.27 6.02
N ASP A 104 -5.15 15.21 6.07
CA ASP A 104 -4.29 15.37 4.90
C ASP A 104 -4.52 14.26 3.86
N TYR A 105 -4.68 13.02 4.31
CA TYR A 105 -4.97 11.90 3.41
C TYR A 105 -6.32 12.08 2.73
N LEU A 106 -7.38 12.42 3.47
CA LEU A 106 -8.73 12.60 2.93
C LEU A 106 -8.82 13.78 1.96
N ALA A 107 -8.15 14.89 2.27
CA ALA A 107 -8.11 16.07 1.41
C ALA A 107 -7.46 15.78 0.05
N ALA A 108 -6.35 15.03 0.03
CA ALA A 108 -5.62 14.71 -1.19
C ALA A 108 -6.10 13.43 -1.90
N ASN A 109 -6.69 12.50 -1.15
CA ASN A 109 -7.08 11.17 -1.61
C ASN A 109 -8.51 10.82 -1.18
N PRO A 110 -9.54 11.59 -1.60
CA PRO A 110 -10.94 11.30 -1.30
C PRO A 110 -11.46 10.13 -2.14
N THR A 111 -10.73 9.03 -2.18
CA THR A 111 -11.05 7.84 -2.97
C THR A 111 -10.33 6.62 -2.42
N ARG A 112 -11.02 5.47 -2.44
CA ARG A 112 -10.40 4.17 -2.18
C ARG A 112 -9.48 3.67 -3.31
N ARG A 113 -9.39 4.39 -4.44
CA ARG A 113 -8.63 3.97 -5.64
C ARG A 113 -7.16 4.34 -5.55
N ARG A 114 -6.48 3.95 -4.47
CA ARG A 114 -5.02 4.06 -4.31
C ARG A 114 -4.37 2.69 -4.28
N ALA A 115 -3.13 2.61 -4.78
CA ALA A 115 -2.37 1.37 -4.71
C ALA A 115 -2.18 0.95 -3.25
N LEU A 116 -1.74 1.86 -2.39
CA LEU A 116 -1.86 1.72 -0.94
C LEU A 116 -3.09 2.49 -0.46
N ASP A 117 -4.19 1.79 -0.25
CA ASP A 117 -5.43 2.38 0.26
C ASP A 117 -5.36 2.39 1.79
N LEU A 118 -5.29 3.58 2.39
CA LEU A 118 -5.25 3.72 3.84
C LEU A 118 -6.63 3.93 4.46
N LEU A 119 -7.69 4.13 3.65
CA LEU A 119 -9.03 4.39 4.19
C LEU A 119 -9.52 3.29 5.16
N PRO A 120 -9.28 1.99 4.93
CA PRO A 120 -9.62 0.94 5.91
C PRO A 120 -8.97 1.13 7.28
N LEU A 121 -7.69 1.52 7.30
CA LEU A 121 -6.91 1.72 8.52
C LEU A 121 -7.26 3.04 9.20
N LEU A 122 -7.45 4.12 8.44
CA LEU A 122 -7.86 5.41 8.98
C LEU A 122 -9.27 5.32 9.59
N ALA A 123 -10.20 4.60 8.95
CA ALA A 123 -11.53 4.35 9.50
C ALA A 123 -11.50 3.39 10.70
N TYR A 124 -10.44 2.60 10.88
CA TYR A 124 -10.25 1.81 12.10
C TYR A 124 -9.85 2.70 13.28
N PHE A 125 -9.07 3.75 13.04
CA PHE A 125 -8.72 4.74 14.07
C PHE A 125 -9.88 5.69 14.40
N ASP A 126 -10.56 6.20 13.37
CA ASP A 126 -11.64 7.18 13.52
C ASP A 126 -12.62 7.08 12.34
N GLU A 127 -13.63 6.22 12.48
CA GLU A 127 -14.62 6.03 11.42
C GLU A 127 -15.47 7.28 11.19
N GLU A 128 -15.84 8.01 12.24
CA GLU A 128 -16.70 9.19 12.14
C GLU A 128 -16.05 10.26 11.26
N ARG A 129 -14.77 10.56 11.49
CA ARG A 129 -14.02 11.52 10.68
C ARG A 129 -13.97 11.09 9.22
N VAL A 130 -13.63 9.84 8.93
CA VAL A 130 -13.58 9.34 7.55
C VAL A 130 -14.96 9.41 6.87
N ARG A 131 -16.02 9.05 7.58
CA ARG A 131 -17.40 9.07 7.05
C ARG A 131 -17.94 10.47 6.85
N SER A 132 -17.49 11.46 7.63
CA SER A 132 -17.88 12.86 7.43
C SER A 132 -17.44 13.41 6.06
N VAL A 133 -16.30 12.93 5.54
CA VAL A 133 -15.79 13.30 4.20
C VAL A 133 -16.29 12.34 3.12
N LEU A 134 -16.37 11.03 3.42
CA LEU A 134 -16.70 9.97 2.47
C LEU A 134 -17.91 9.13 2.93
N PRO A 135 -19.12 9.72 2.99
CA PRO A 135 -20.30 9.08 3.59
C PRO A 135 -20.77 7.83 2.84
N HIS A 136 -20.52 7.76 1.52
CA HIS A 136 -21.02 6.69 0.65
C HIS A 136 -19.90 5.82 0.05
N GLU A 137 -18.63 6.12 0.32
CA GLU A 137 -17.52 5.32 -0.19
C GLU A 137 -17.52 3.94 0.49
N LYS A 138 -17.28 2.89 -0.31
CA LYS A 138 -17.26 1.51 0.18
C LYS A 138 -15.98 1.22 0.94
N ILE A 139 -15.93 1.62 2.20
CA ILE A 139 -14.80 1.45 3.11
C ILE A 139 -15.18 0.37 4.13
N GLY A 140 -14.38 -0.69 4.23
CA GLY A 140 -14.50 -1.68 5.31
C GLY A 140 -13.40 -1.42 6.32
N SER A 141 -13.76 -0.95 7.51
CA SER A 141 -12.82 -0.64 8.59
C SER A 141 -12.06 -1.89 9.03
N ARG A 142 -10.72 -1.80 9.10
CA ARG A 142 -9.84 -2.88 9.58
C ARG A 142 -8.41 -2.37 9.79
N PRO A 143 -7.67 -2.91 10.78
CA PRO A 143 -6.33 -2.46 11.13
C PRO A 143 -5.26 -3.02 10.18
N VAL A 144 -5.34 -2.71 8.87
CA VAL A 144 -4.43 -3.26 7.86
C VAL A 144 -3.97 -2.20 6.86
N PHE A 145 -2.73 -2.31 6.39
CA PHE A 145 -2.32 -1.70 5.14
C PHE A 145 -2.98 -2.44 3.98
N HIS A 146 -3.89 -1.78 3.25
CA HIS A 146 -4.58 -2.37 2.10
C HIS A 146 -3.82 -2.08 0.81
N TYR A 147 -2.94 -2.99 0.42
CA TYR A 147 -2.14 -2.87 -0.80
C TYR A 147 -2.82 -3.58 -1.98
N ARG A 148 -3.35 -2.80 -2.91
CA ARG A 148 -4.01 -3.27 -4.13
C ARG A 148 -2.99 -3.70 -5.17
N LEU A 149 -3.18 -4.90 -5.70
CA LEU A 149 -2.34 -5.48 -6.75
C LEU A 149 -3.08 -5.44 -8.10
N PRO A 150 -2.35 -5.51 -9.23
CA PRO A 150 -2.99 -5.75 -10.52
C PRO A 150 -3.74 -7.08 -10.52
N GLN A 151 -4.62 -7.24 -11.51
CA GLN A 151 -5.36 -8.47 -11.69
C GLN A 151 -4.43 -9.70 -11.71
N ALA A 152 -4.85 -10.76 -11.03
CA ALA A 152 -4.15 -12.03 -11.09
C ALA A 152 -4.28 -12.64 -12.49
N HIS A 153 -3.16 -13.10 -13.05
CA HIS A 153 -3.14 -13.83 -14.31
C HIS A 153 -2.80 -15.31 -14.04
N LEU A 154 -3.70 -16.03 -13.39
CA LEU A 154 -3.46 -17.42 -12.95
C LEU A 154 -3.15 -18.39 -14.10
N SER A 155 -3.62 -18.09 -15.32
CA SER A 155 -3.32 -18.87 -16.53
C SER A 155 -1.97 -18.54 -17.17
N ASP A 156 -1.30 -17.45 -16.74
CA ASP A 156 0.02 -17.08 -17.21
C ASP A 156 1.07 -17.76 -16.31
N PRO A 157 1.87 -18.72 -16.83
CA PRO A 157 2.86 -19.44 -16.05
C PRO A 157 4.00 -18.54 -15.53
N THR A 158 4.12 -17.31 -16.04
CA THR A 158 5.08 -16.30 -15.59
C THR A 158 4.51 -15.34 -14.53
N TRP A 159 3.24 -15.49 -14.18
CA TRP A 159 2.60 -14.73 -13.12
C TRP A 159 2.89 -15.37 -11.76
N SER A 160 3.21 -14.55 -10.77
CA SER A 160 3.39 -15.01 -9.41
C SER A 160 2.95 -13.95 -8.42
N ILE A 161 2.21 -14.39 -7.39
CA ILE A 161 1.88 -13.57 -6.22
C ILE A 161 3.15 -13.11 -5.49
N MET A 162 4.24 -13.87 -5.63
CA MET A 162 5.51 -13.59 -4.97
C MET A 162 6.10 -12.25 -5.35
N ALA A 163 6.04 -11.91 -6.64
CA ALA A 163 6.55 -10.62 -7.09
C ALA A 163 5.83 -9.45 -6.40
N GLY A 164 4.53 -9.60 -6.08
CA GLY A 164 3.80 -8.62 -5.29
C GLY A 164 4.30 -8.53 -3.86
N TRP A 165 4.58 -9.67 -3.24
CA TRP A 165 5.07 -9.74 -1.86
C TRP A 165 6.48 -9.18 -1.72
N GLU A 166 7.40 -9.51 -2.63
CA GLU A 166 8.77 -8.96 -2.66
C GLU A 166 8.78 -7.43 -2.78
N ARG A 167 7.85 -6.89 -3.59
CA ARG A 167 7.61 -5.45 -3.69
C ARG A 167 7.17 -4.86 -2.36
N TRP A 168 6.26 -5.51 -1.65
CA TRP A 168 5.86 -5.08 -0.32
C TRP A 168 7.00 -5.18 0.71
N LEU A 169 7.80 -6.24 0.70
CA LEU A 169 8.97 -6.37 1.58
C LEU A 169 9.98 -5.23 1.36
N SER A 170 10.07 -4.67 0.16
CA SER A 170 10.87 -3.47 -0.08
C SER A 170 10.34 -2.24 0.67
N VAL A 171 9.01 -2.11 0.79
CA VAL A 171 8.35 -1.05 1.57
C VAL A 171 8.63 -1.25 3.06
N GLU A 172 8.46 -2.47 3.58
CA GLU A 172 8.76 -2.79 4.98
C GLU A 172 10.21 -2.45 5.35
N ARG A 173 11.17 -2.90 4.54
CA ARG A 173 12.61 -2.65 4.78
C ARG A 173 12.94 -1.17 4.83
N LEU A 174 12.36 -0.38 3.93
CA LEU A 174 12.59 1.06 3.87
C LEU A 174 11.90 1.78 5.04
N ALA A 175 10.67 1.40 5.39
CA ALA A 175 9.94 1.96 6.52
C ALA A 175 10.65 1.70 7.85
N ALA A 176 11.34 0.56 7.97
CA ALA A 176 12.14 0.20 9.14
C ALA A 176 13.54 0.84 9.17
N SER A 177 13.92 1.65 8.17
CA SER A 177 15.24 2.27 8.05
C SER A 177 15.14 3.81 8.02
N PRO A 178 15.00 4.51 9.16
CA PRO A 178 14.71 5.95 9.20
C PRO A 178 15.69 6.82 8.41
N ASP A 179 16.99 6.57 8.54
CA ASP A 179 18.03 7.32 7.82
C ASP A 179 17.91 7.15 6.30
N GLN A 180 17.67 5.91 5.86
CA GLN A 180 17.48 5.60 4.44
C GLN A 180 16.17 6.21 3.92
N LEU A 181 15.09 6.15 4.71
CA LEU A 181 13.80 6.72 4.37
C LEU A 181 13.91 8.25 4.19
N ALA A 182 14.59 8.94 5.10
CA ALA A 182 14.82 10.37 5.02
C ALA A 182 15.66 10.74 3.79
N ALA A 183 16.78 10.05 3.56
CA ALA A 183 17.66 10.29 2.42
C ALA A 183 16.94 10.05 1.08
N MET A 184 16.23 8.93 0.94
CA MET A 184 15.49 8.63 -0.29
C MET A 184 14.27 9.54 -0.47
N GLY A 185 13.63 9.99 0.61
CA GLY A 185 12.56 10.97 0.57
C GLY A 185 13.00 12.33 0.02
N GLN A 186 14.18 12.81 0.45
CA GLN A 186 14.78 14.04 -0.10
C GLN A 186 15.11 13.90 -1.59
N ILE A 187 15.69 12.77 -2.00
CA ILE A 187 15.98 12.50 -3.42
C ILE A 187 14.70 12.47 -4.25
N ALA A 188 13.65 11.78 -3.78
CA ALA A 188 12.38 11.70 -4.49
C ALA A 188 11.72 13.09 -4.65
N ARG A 189 11.90 13.99 -3.69
CA ARG A 189 11.42 15.39 -3.78
C ARG A 189 12.21 16.25 -4.75
N SER A 190 13.51 16.00 -4.95
CA SER A 190 14.35 16.81 -5.83
C SER A 190 14.26 16.41 -7.31
N GLN A 191 13.75 15.22 -7.61
CA GLN A 191 13.60 14.70 -8.97
C GLN A 191 12.29 15.09 -9.67
N ASP A 192 11.38 15.81 -9.00
CA ASP A 192 10.09 16.27 -9.54
C ASP A 192 10.17 17.78 -9.83
N PRO A 193 10.54 18.23 -11.05
CA PRO A 193 10.60 19.65 -11.37
C PRO A 193 9.18 20.24 -11.36
N SER A 194 9.02 21.34 -10.61
CA SER A 194 7.79 22.13 -10.46
C SER A 194 7.09 22.46 -11.76
#